data_AF-A0A820RM64-F1
#
_entry.id   AF-A0A820RM64-F1
#
_cell.length_a   1.000
_cell.length_b   1.000
_cell.length_c   1.000
_cell.angle_alpha   90.00
_cell.angle_beta   90.00
_cell.angle_gamma   90.00
#
_symmetry.space_group_name_H-M   'P 1'
#
loop_
_entity.id
_entity.type
_entity.pdbx_description
1 polymer ?
#
loop_
_entity_poly.entity_id
_entity_poly.type
_entity_poly.pdbx_seq_one_letter_code
_entity_poly.pdbx_strand_id
1 'polypeptide(L)'
;MITKRTADLPLICLVCGGVARGINYDVMTCMPCKVFFRRHILKSDINLRCQFNNNCKITQKTRSICSACRLKKCFALGMNLQLIRHWSYNKLKSKHNQLVKNKIENESQLPK
;
A
#
# COMPACT_ATOMS: atom_id res chain seq x y z
N MET A 1 -4.89 0.02 39.35
CA MET A 1 -3.80 -0.90 38.93
C MET A 1 -4.05 -1.30 37.48
N ILE A 2 -3.42 -0.65 36.49
CA ILE A 2 -3.57 -1.01 35.08
C ILE A 2 -2.47 -2.03 34.74
N THR A 3 -2.91 -3.18 34.23
CA THR A 3 -2.13 -4.36 33.87
C THR A 3 -0.92 -4.02 33.01
N LYS A 4 0.28 -4.13 33.57
CA LYS A 4 1.52 -4.28 32.79
C LYS A 4 1.47 -5.64 32.10
N ARG A 5 1.13 -5.67 30.82
CA ARG A 5 1.43 -6.85 29.99
C ARG A 5 2.94 -6.86 29.75
N THR A 6 3.50 -8.04 29.94
CA THR A 6 4.84 -8.53 29.56
C THR A 6 5.48 -7.74 28.42
N ALA A 7 6.79 -7.47 28.52
CA ALA A 7 7.64 -6.79 27.54
C ALA A 7 7.22 -7.02 26.07
N ASP A 8 6.35 -6.15 25.54
CA ASP A 8 5.88 -6.22 24.17
C ASP A 8 6.96 -5.64 23.26
N LEU A 9 7.70 -6.53 22.56
CA LEU A 9 8.54 -6.12 21.45
C LEU A 9 7.67 -5.29 20.47
N PRO A 10 8.13 -4.12 20.01
CA PRO A 10 7.28 -3.26 19.18
C PRO A 10 6.86 -3.98 17.90
N LEU A 11 5.55 -4.06 17.66
CA LEU A 11 5.00 -4.56 16.40
C LEU A 11 5.58 -3.76 15.22
N ILE A 12 5.96 -4.44 14.14
CA ILE A 12 6.62 -3.83 12.99
C ILE A 12 5.67 -3.71 11.80
N CYS A 13 5.68 -2.53 11.17
CA CYS A 13 4.94 -2.25 9.95
C CYS A 13 5.59 -2.96 8.76
N LEU A 14 4.91 -3.92 8.15
CA LEU A 14 5.46 -4.72 7.05
C LEU A 14 5.79 -3.89 5.80
N VAL A 15 5.13 -2.74 5.62
CA VAL A 15 5.40 -1.84 4.48
C VAL A 15 6.72 -1.10 4.64
N CYS A 16 6.99 -0.49 5.81
CA CYS A 16 8.11 0.45 5.95
C CYS A 16 9.05 0.16 7.13
N GLY A 17 8.82 -0.88 7.91
CA GLY A 17 9.65 -1.24 9.07
C GLY A 17 9.52 -0.34 10.30
N GLY A 18 8.62 0.65 10.29
CA GLY A 18 8.36 1.50 11.47
C GLY A 18 7.42 0.81 12.47
N VAL A 19 7.18 1.44 13.63
CA VAL A 19 6.28 0.89 14.66
C VAL A 19 4.84 0.79 14.15
N ALA A 20 4.29 -0.43 14.09
CA ALA A 20 2.91 -0.71 13.76
C ALA A 20 1.98 -0.39 14.94
N ARG A 21 0.73 -0.06 14.60
CA ARG A 21 -0.33 0.17 15.60
C ARG A 21 -1.45 -0.87 15.53
N GLY A 22 -1.28 -1.89 14.69
CA GLY A 22 -2.24 -2.97 14.47
C GLY A 22 -2.38 -3.34 12.99
N ILE A 23 -3.35 -4.22 12.73
CA ILE A 23 -3.72 -4.68 11.39
C ILE A 23 -4.61 -3.62 10.74
N ASN A 24 -4.26 -3.16 9.54
CA ASN A 24 -5.09 -2.28 8.74
C ASN A 24 -5.14 -2.78 7.31
N TYR A 25 -6.35 -2.96 6.77
CA TYR A 25 -6.55 -3.53 5.45
C TYR A 25 -5.84 -4.89 5.32
N ASP A 26 -6.04 -5.77 6.31
CA ASP A 26 -5.44 -7.12 6.42
C ASP A 26 -3.90 -7.19 6.60
N VAL A 27 -3.21 -6.06 6.77
CA VAL A 27 -1.75 -6.05 6.94
C VAL A 27 -1.33 -5.28 8.20
N MET A 28 -0.40 -5.85 8.97
CA MET A 28 0.24 -5.20 10.11
C MET A 28 1.00 -3.94 9.67
N THR A 29 0.48 -2.76 10.03
CA THR A 29 0.96 -1.48 9.50
C THR A 29 0.98 -0.36 10.54
N CYS A 30 1.83 0.63 10.27
CA CYS A 30 1.84 1.89 11.02
C CYS A 30 0.74 2.83 10.51
N MET A 31 0.34 3.80 11.36
CA MET A 31 -0.67 4.82 11.01
C MET A 31 -0.36 5.58 9.71
N PRO A 32 0.89 6.02 9.44
CA PRO A 32 1.21 6.67 8.17
C PRO A 32 0.97 5.79 6.94
N CYS A 33 1.19 4.47 7.02
CA CYS A 33 0.93 3.55 5.90
C CYS A 33 -0.57 3.27 5.72
N LYS A 34 -1.33 3.15 6.82
CA LYS A 34 -2.80 3.07 6.78
C LYS A 34 -3.40 4.27 6.03
N VAL A 35 -3.01 5.48 6.42
CA VAL A 35 -3.57 6.71 5.85
C VAL A 35 -3.10 6.89 4.40
N PHE A 36 -1.83 6.61 4.12
CA PHE A 36 -1.27 6.63 2.77
C PHE A 36 -2.07 5.73 1.81
N PHE A 37 -2.28 4.47 2.20
CA PHE A 37 -3.01 3.50 1.38
C PHE A 37 -4.42 4.00 1.06
N ARG A 38 -5.18 4.43 2.08
CA ARG A 38 -6.53 4.97 1.89
C ARG A 38 -6.57 6.15 0.90
N ARG A 39 -5.63 7.10 1.02
CA ARG A 39 -5.60 8.29 0.15
C ARG A 39 -5.35 7.93 -1.31
N HIS A 40 -4.38 7.06 -1.60
CA HIS A 40 -4.02 6.74 -2.98
C HIS A 40 -5.04 5.85 -3.68
N ILE A 41 -5.69 4.94 -2.95
CA ILE A 41 -6.79 4.15 -3.51
C ILE A 41 -7.98 5.04 -3.86
N LEU A 42 -8.41 5.92 -2.95
CA LEU A 42 -9.59 6.77 -3.17
C LEU A 42 -9.37 7.84 -4.23
N LYS A 43 -8.19 8.47 -4.28
CA LYS A 43 -7.90 9.50 -5.28
C LYS A 43 -7.66 8.93 -6.68
N SER A 44 -7.45 7.61 -6.81
CA SER A 44 -7.11 6.96 -8.08
C SER A 44 -6.03 7.76 -8.82
N ASP A 45 -4.92 8.03 -8.14
CA ASP A 45 -3.88 8.92 -8.68
C ASP A 45 -3.20 8.26 -9.88
N ILE A 46 -3.76 8.48 -11.07
CA ILE A 46 -3.33 7.90 -12.36
C ILE A 46 -1.89 8.32 -12.72
N ASN A 47 -1.38 9.37 -12.06
CA ASN A 47 -0.06 9.93 -12.30
C ASN A 47 0.99 9.41 -11.31
N LEU A 48 0.64 8.39 -10.52
CA LEU A 48 1.57 7.80 -9.57
C LEU A 48 2.67 6.98 -10.28
N ARG A 49 3.73 7.67 -10.70
CA ARG A 49 4.89 7.07 -11.39
C ARG A 49 6.12 7.08 -10.48
N CYS A 50 6.94 6.03 -10.59
CA CYS A 50 8.26 6.03 -9.99
C CYS A 50 9.18 6.92 -10.83
N GLN A 51 9.96 7.79 -10.19
CA GLN A 51 10.99 8.61 -10.84
C GLN A 51 12.36 7.89 -10.88
N PHE A 52 12.38 6.61 -10.53
CA PHE A 52 13.55 5.74 -10.45
C PHE A 52 13.23 4.39 -11.12
N ASN A 53 13.89 3.31 -10.72
CA ASN A 53 13.82 2.02 -11.40
C ASN A 53 12.68 1.10 -10.90
N ASN A 54 11.56 1.65 -10.39
CA ASN A 54 10.42 0.87 -9.86
C ASN A 54 10.76 -0.16 -8.75
N ASN A 55 11.91 0.01 -8.08
CA ASN A 55 12.44 -0.87 -7.04
C ASN A 55 12.94 -0.08 -5.80
N CYS A 56 12.29 1.04 -5.48
CA CYS A 56 12.72 1.87 -4.34
C CYS A 56 12.56 1.11 -3.01
N LYS A 57 13.62 1.07 -2.21
CA LYS A 57 13.57 0.52 -0.85
C LYS A 57 12.68 1.37 0.05
N ILE A 58 11.60 0.79 0.57
CA ILE A 58 10.64 1.47 1.45
C ILE A 58 11.00 1.20 2.91
N THR A 59 11.46 2.25 3.60
CA THR A 59 11.78 2.27 5.03
C THR A 59 11.04 3.40 5.75
N GLN A 60 11.12 3.50 7.08
CA GLN A 60 10.52 4.60 7.82
C GLN A 60 11.02 5.97 7.35
N LYS A 61 12.30 6.06 6.95
CA LYS A 61 12.94 7.30 6.46
C LYS A 61 12.63 7.57 4.98
N THR A 62 12.53 6.54 4.15
CA THR A 62 12.43 6.68 2.68
C THR A 62 11.02 6.55 2.11
N ARG A 63 10.02 6.18 2.92
CA ARG A 63 8.63 5.97 2.48
C ARG A 63 7.89 7.20 1.92
N SER A 64 8.44 8.40 2.04
CA SER A 64 7.91 9.62 1.42
C SER A 64 8.53 9.91 0.05
N ILE A 65 9.66 9.28 -0.29
CA ILE A 65 10.42 9.58 -1.52
C ILE A 65 9.68 9.05 -2.76
N CYS A 66 9.14 7.84 -2.70
CA CYS A 66 8.47 7.23 -3.84
C CYS A 66 7.13 6.64 -3.46
N SER A 67 6.06 7.40 -3.70
CA SER A 67 4.69 6.97 -3.46
C SER A 67 4.29 5.79 -4.36
N ALA A 68 4.80 5.72 -5.61
CA ALA A 68 4.54 4.59 -6.51
C ALA A 68 5.04 3.25 -5.95
N CYS A 69 6.33 3.17 -5.58
CA CYS A 69 6.89 1.95 -5.01
C CYS A 69 6.29 1.60 -3.64
N ARG A 70 5.91 2.62 -2.85
CA ARG A 70 5.22 2.39 -1.57
C ARG A 70 3.84 1.77 -1.77
N LEU A 71 3.04 2.28 -2.71
CA LEU A 71 1.72 1.73 -3.01
C LEU A 71 1.84 0.32 -3.61
N LYS A 72 2.80 0.11 -4.53
CA LYS A 72 3.14 -1.22 -5.05
C LYS A 72 3.44 -2.21 -3.92
N LYS A 73 4.25 -1.81 -2.94
CA LYS A 73 4.56 -2.64 -1.76
C LYS A 73 3.34 -2.91 -0.87
N CYS A 74 2.46 -1.91 -0.68
CA CYS A 74 1.20 -2.12 0.04
C CYS A 74 0.38 -3.26 -0.58
N PHE A 75 0.19 -3.23 -1.90
CA PHE A 75 -0.54 -4.30 -2.60
C PHE A 75 0.19 -5.63 -2.59
N ALA A 76 1.51 -5.65 -2.79
CA ALA A 76 2.31 -6.86 -2.76
C ALA A 76 2.24 -7.60 -1.40
N LEU A 77 2.01 -6.85 -0.31
CA LEU A 77 1.81 -7.40 1.03
C LEU A 77 0.35 -7.78 1.32
N GLY A 78 -0.56 -7.61 0.36
CA GLY A 78 -1.98 -7.97 0.51
C GLY A 78 -2.85 -6.90 1.15
N MET A 79 -2.47 -5.61 1.14
CA MET A 79 -3.35 -4.57 1.66
C MET A 79 -4.67 -4.53 0.89
N ASN A 80 -5.77 -4.80 1.58
CA ASN A 80 -7.05 -5.10 0.96
C ASN A 80 -7.93 -3.85 0.76
N LEU A 81 -8.17 -3.50 -0.50
CA LEU A 81 -9.03 -2.38 -0.89
C LEU A 81 -10.53 -2.60 -0.62
N GLN A 82 -10.98 -3.86 -0.49
CA GLN A 82 -12.38 -4.22 -0.19
C GLN A 82 -12.84 -3.63 1.16
N LEU A 83 -11.89 -3.49 2.09
CA LEU A 83 -12.15 -3.01 3.44
C LEU A 83 -12.28 -1.49 3.57
N ILE A 84 -12.15 -0.73 2.46
CA ILE A 84 -12.35 0.73 2.44
C ILE A 84 -13.85 1.14 2.52
N ARG A 85 -14.75 0.16 2.64
CA ARG A 85 -16.23 0.21 2.77
C ARG A 85 -16.99 0.26 1.43
N HIS A 86 -17.70 -0.85 1.19
CA HIS A 86 -18.99 -1.10 0.52
C HIS A 86 -19.60 -0.04 -0.44
N TRP A 87 -19.57 1.27 -0.17
CA TRP A 87 -20.13 2.30 -1.05
C TRP A 87 -19.19 2.75 -2.18
N SER A 88 -17.87 2.71 -1.95
CA SER A 88 -16.89 3.09 -2.99
C SER A 88 -16.36 1.90 -3.78
N TYR A 89 -16.73 0.67 -3.40
CA TYR A 89 -16.16 -0.55 -3.94
C TYR A 89 -16.39 -0.70 -5.46
N ASN A 90 -17.61 -0.50 -5.95
CA ASN A 90 -17.91 -0.63 -7.38
C ASN A 90 -17.10 0.36 -8.24
N LYS A 91 -16.88 1.59 -7.75
CA LYS A 91 -16.06 2.61 -8.42
C LYS A 91 -14.56 2.26 -8.40
N LEU A 92 -14.09 1.63 -7.32
CA LEU A 92 -12.69 1.19 -7.18
C LEU A 92 -12.40 -0.10 -7.95
N LYS A 93 -13.35 -1.05 -8.03
CA LYS A 93 -13.23 -2.33 -8.73
C LYS A 93 -13.04 -2.13 -10.23
N SER A 94 -13.89 -1.33 -10.87
CA SER A 94 -13.77 -1.03 -12.31
C SER A 94 -12.42 -0.38 -12.66
N LYS A 95 -11.92 0.49 -11.78
CA LYS A 95 -10.62 1.15 -11.94
C LYS A 95 -9.42 0.23 -11.69
N HIS A 96 -9.48 -0.64 -10.68
CA HIS A 96 -8.45 -1.65 -10.43
C HIS A 96 -8.34 -2.60 -11.63
N ASN A 97 -9.48 -3.06 -12.17
CA ASN A 97 -9.52 -3.89 -13.36
C ASN A 97 -8.93 -3.18 -14.59
N GLN A 98 -9.14 -1.87 -14.73
CA GLN A 98 -8.53 -1.06 -15.80
C GLN A 98 -7.00 -0.93 -15.62
N LEU A 99 -6.50 -0.71 -14.39
CA LEU A 99 -5.06 -0.66 -14.11
C LEU A 99 -4.38 -2.01 -14.37
N VAL A 100 -5.03 -3.12 -14.02
CA VAL A 100 -4.53 -4.47 -14.29
C VAL A 100 -4.55 -4.78 -15.79
N LYS A 101 -5.63 -4.47 -16.51
CA LYS A 101 -5.70 -4.61 -17.98
C LYS A 101 -4.59 -3.82 -18.68
N ASN A 102 -4.44 -2.55 -18.35
CA ASN A 102 -3.41 -1.71 -18.95
C ASN A 102 -2.00 -2.25 -18.66
N LYS A 103 -1.77 -2.89 -17.51
CA LYS A 103 -0.48 -3.52 -17.22
C LYS A 103 -0.23 -4.76 -18.09
N ILE A 104 -1.24 -5.60 -18.28
CA ILE A 104 -1.17 -6.80 -19.13
C ILE A 104 -0.92 -6.41 -20.60
N GLU A 105 -1.62 -5.40 -21.09
CA GLU A 105 -1.47 -4.90 -22.47
C GLU A 105 -0.07 -4.31 -22.74
N ASN A 106 0.54 -3.65 -21.74
CA ASN A 106 1.88 -3.09 -21.84
C ASN A 106 3.01 -4.16 -21.67
N GLU A 107 2.74 -5.29 -20.99
CA GLU A 107 3.69 -6.42 -20.90
C GLU A 107 3.71 -7.28 -22.18
N SER A 108 2.65 -7.23 -23.01
CA SER A 108 2.58 -7.91 -24.33
C SER A 108 3.29 -7.18 -25.48
N GLN A 109 3.94 -6.03 -25.25
CA GLN A 109 4.68 -5.26 -26.25
C GLN A 109 6.20 -5.22 -26.01
N LEU A 110 6.76 -6.10 -25.17
CA LEU A 110 8.22 -6.19 -25.05
C LEU A 110 8.78 -6.81 -26.35
N PRO A 111 9.64 -6.12 -27.12
CA PRO A 111 10.34 -6.75 -28.23
C PRO A 111 11.21 -7.90 -27.67
N LYS A 112 11.14 -9.07 -28.32
CA LYS A 112 12.07 -10.17 -28.07
C LYS A 112 13.50 -9.75 -28.37
#